data_AF-A0AAW0JL66-F1
#
_entry.id   AF-A0AAW0JL66-F1
#
_cell.length_a   1.000
_cell.length_b   1.000
_cell.length_c   1.000
_cell.angle_alpha   90.00
_cell.angle_beta   90.00
_cell.angle_gamma   90.00
#
_symmetry.space_group_name_H-M   'P 1'
#
loop_
_entity.id
_entity.type
_entity.pdbx_description
1 polymer ?
#
loop_
_entity_poly.entity_id
_entity_poly.type
_entity_poly.pdbx_seq_one_letter_code
_entity_poly.pdbx_strand_id
1 'polypeptide(L)'
;KWDFRDYQEVGFLDNVVPVFDFTFVSSFSPEHPPEEPEVRKELDTSMDVKPLFLSRAMLTGLADAEWTEEHDAVLEHFVQDPAEPAVTIFIDPIFGLKLELGMPVQTQNQIVYFIRQAPVPITPENFETTVQFGTVRGAYIPALLRLLSGVYVPQIFMNTTWPESIRNHFVSHLHRFLACLTDTRYKLEGHTVLYIPAEAMNMNPEVVVKDKELVQRLETSMIHWTRQIKEVLSAQESVETGENLGPLEEIEFWHNRCMDLSGISKQLVKQGVKHIESILRLSKSSYLPPFMKLAQQIQVEGTRDWEFRDSGQWPG
;
A
#
# COMPACT_ATOMS: atom_id res chain seq x y z
N LYS A 1 -16.33 34.75 0.31
CA LYS A 1 -17.78 35.01 0.35
C LYS A 1 -18.23 35.20 -1.09
N TRP A 2 -18.61 34.11 -1.76
CA TRP A 2 -19.26 34.12 -3.06
C TRP A 2 -20.24 32.95 -3.04
N ASP A 3 -21.50 33.33 -3.04
CA ASP A 3 -22.71 32.52 -3.06
C ASP A 3 -23.12 32.39 -4.54
N PHE A 4 -23.59 31.22 -4.94
CA PHE A 4 -24.19 30.98 -6.25
C PHE A 4 -25.37 30.03 -6.06
N ARG A 5 -26.43 30.57 -5.49
CA ARG A 5 -27.79 30.20 -5.87
C ARG A 5 -28.17 31.01 -7.10
N ASP A 6 -28.60 30.32 -8.14
CA ASP A 6 -29.85 30.58 -8.87
C ASP A 6 -29.77 29.92 -10.24
N TYR A 7 -30.64 28.94 -10.47
CA TYR A 7 -31.34 28.73 -11.74
C TYR A 7 -32.55 27.78 -11.47
N GLN A 8 -33.64 28.35 -10.94
CA GLN A 8 -35.02 28.02 -11.35
C GLN A 8 -35.26 28.72 -12.71
N GLU A 9 -36.17 28.39 -13.62
CA GLU A 9 -37.41 27.61 -13.66
C GLU A 9 -37.85 27.60 -15.14
N VAL A 10 -38.48 26.54 -15.64
CA VAL A 10 -39.65 26.69 -16.53
C VAL A 10 -40.46 25.40 -16.55
N GLY A 11 -41.73 25.50 -16.13
CA GLY A 11 -42.74 24.43 -16.22
C GLY A 11 -43.60 24.50 -17.49
N PHE A 12 -44.55 23.56 -17.57
CA PHE A 12 -45.92 23.59 -18.15
C PHE A 12 -46.33 22.11 -18.42
N LEU A 13 -47.20 21.52 -17.58
CA LEU A 13 -48.64 21.29 -17.81
C LEU A 13 -48.96 20.36 -19.01
N ASP A 14 -49.52 19.17 -18.74
CA ASP A 14 -50.90 18.86 -19.12
C ASP A 14 -51.42 17.51 -18.58
N ASN A 15 -52.64 17.59 -18.04
CA ASN A 15 -53.53 16.49 -17.64
C ASN A 15 -54.17 15.85 -18.87
N VAL A 16 -54.32 14.52 -18.94
CA VAL A 16 -55.54 13.86 -19.48
C VAL A 16 -55.70 12.45 -18.85
N VAL A 17 -56.83 12.22 -18.19
CA VAL A 17 -57.42 10.90 -17.88
C VAL A 17 -58.65 10.71 -18.78
N PRO A 18 -58.92 9.49 -19.27
CA PRO A 18 -60.27 8.90 -19.08
C PRO A 18 -60.15 7.39 -18.75
N VAL A 19 -60.67 6.90 -17.62
CA VAL A 19 -62.06 6.39 -17.39
C VAL A 19 -62.64 5.62 -18.58
N PHE A 20 -62.73 4.30 -18.46
CA PHE A 20 -63.88 3.52 -18.96
C PHE A 20 -64.22 2.39 -17.98
N ASP A 21 -65.38 2.56 -17.36
CA ASP A 21 -66.19 1.59 -16.66
C ASP A 21 -66.67 0.49 -17.64
N PHE A 22 -66.61 -0.77 -17.23
CA PHE A 22 -67.57 -1.78 -17.69
C PHE A 22 -67.89 -2.72 -16.54
N THR A 23 -69.08 -2.51 -15.99
CA THR A 23 -69.78 -3.41 -15.08
C THR A 23 -70.29 -4.61 -15.87
N PHE A 24 -70.04 -5.82 -15.38
CA PHE A 24 -70.88 -6.99 -15.66
C PHE A 24 -71.12 -7.78 -14.38
N VAL A 25 -72.38 -8.15 -14.19
CA VAL A 25 -73.01 -8.54 -12.93
C VAL A 25 -73.00 -10.06 -12.73
N SER A 26 -72.59 -10.45 -11.52
CA SER A 26 -73.07 -11.52 -10.62
C SER A 26 -73.41 -12.92 -11.16
N SER A 27 -72.80 -13.91 -10.50
CA SER A 27 -73.51 -15.08 -9.99
C SER A 27 -72.88 -15.57 -8.66
N PHE A 28 -73.61 -15.36 -7.55
CA PHE A 28 -73.48 -15.97 -6.21
C PHE A 28 -73.59 -17.52 -6.29
N SER A 29 -73.09 -18.41 -5.42
CA SER A 29 -72.84 -18.50 -3.95
C SER A 29 -72.09 -19.85 -3.68
N PRO A 30 -71.71 -20.29 -2.44
CA PRO A 30 -71.89 -19.71 -1.10
C PRO A 30 -70.60 -19.54 -0.27
N GLU A 31 -70.77 -18.77 0.80
CA GLU A 31 -69.75 -18.24 1.73
C GLU A 31 -68.98 -19.32 2.51
N HIS A 32 -67.67 -19.10 2.65
CA HIS A 32 -66.82 -19.63 3.72
C HIS A 32 -66.53 -18.50 4.72
N PRO A 33 -66.40 -18.79 6.03
CA PRO A 33 -66.09 -17.77 7.04
C PRO A 33 -64.73 -17.12 6.74
N PRO A 34 -64.50 -15.85 7.11
CA PRO A 34 -63.23 -15.19 6.86
C PRO A 34 -62.15 -15.87 7.72
N GLU A 35 -61.20 -16.53 7.06
CA GLU A 35 -59.92 -16.85 7.65
C GLU A 35 -59.26 -15.55 8.11
N GLU A 36 -58.89 -15.49 9.40
CA GLU A 36 -57.99 -14.48 9.92
C GLU A 36 -56.77 -14.39 9.00
N PRO A 37 -56.25 -13.19 8.69
CA PRO A 37 -55.03 -13.12 7.92
C PRO A 37 -53.93 -13.75 8.76
N GLU A 38 -53.59 -15.01 8.46
CA GLU A 38 -52.29 -15.55 8.76
C GLU A 38 -51.31 -14.49 8.27
N VAL A 39 -50.65 -13.84 9.22
CA VAL A 39 -49.46 -13.06 8.96
C VAL A 39 -48.50 -14.03 8.32
N ARG A 40 -48.55 -14.12 6.99
CA ARG A 40 -47.43 -14.54 6.19
C ARG A 40 -46.32 -13.63 6.68
N LYS A 41 -45.44 -14.18 7.52
CA LYS A 41 -44.07 -13.70 7.58
C LYS A 41 -43.63 -13.76 6.13
N GLU A 42 -43.78 -12.63 5.44
CA GLU A 42 -42.95 -12.32 4.30
C GLU A 42 -41.56 -12.61 4.82
N LEU A 43 -41.03 -13.74 4.37
CA LEU A 43 -39.64 -14.09 4.54
C LEU A 43 -38.93 -12.99 3.79
N ASP A 44 -38.59 -11.94 4.53
CA ASP A 44 -37.86 -10.78 4.07
C ASP A 44 -36.54 -11.32 3.57
N THR A 45 -36.53 -11.72 2.30
CA THR A 45 -35.34 -12.12 1.58
C THR A 45 -34.70 -10.80 1.14
N SER A 46 -34.46 -9.92 2.11
CA SER A 46 -33.74 -8.68 1.94
C SER A 46 -32.28 -9.05 1.77
N MET A 47 -31.97 -9.55 0.58
CA MET A 47 -30.67 -9.53 -0.06
C MET A 47 -29.49 -9.62 0.92
N ASP A 48 -29.43 -10.70 1.71
CA ASP A 48 -28.41 -10.82 2.75
C ASP A 48 -27.03 -10.93 2.08
N VAL A 49 -26.27 -9.83 2.13
CA VAL A 49 -24.93 -9.73 1.56
C VAL A 49 -23.87 -10.23 2.54
N LYS A 50 -24.20 -10.46 3.82
CA LYS A 50 -23.26 -10.93 4.86
C LYS A 50 -22.48 -12.19 4.46
N PRO A 51 -23.09 -13.22 3.83
CA PRO A 51 -22.35 -14.40 3.36
C PRO A 51 -21.27 -14.05 2.33
N LEU A 52 -21.46 -13.01 1.51
CA LEU A 52 -20.48 -12.56 0.52
C LEU A 52 -19.24 -11.95 1.18
N PHE A 53 -19.42 -11.21 2.27
CA PHE A 53 -18.32 -10.69 3.09
C PHE A 53 -17.59 -11.81 3.82
N LEU A 54 -18.31 -12.67 4.54
CA LEU A 54 -17.71 -13.73 5.35
C LEU A 54 -16.96 -14.76 4.50
N SER A 55 -17.49 -15.13 3.32
CA SER A 55 -16.80 -16.05 2.39
C SER A 55 -15.48 -15.50 1.84
N ARG A 56 -15.27 -14.18 1.90
CA ARG A 56 -14.04 -13.49 1.44
C ARG A 56 -13.14 -13.05 2.60
N ALA A 57 -13.60 -13.15 3.84
CA ALA A 57 -12.84 -12.77 5.01
C ALA A 57 -11.85 -13.87 5.43
N MET A 58 -10.58 -13.70 5.05
CA MET A 58 -9.50 -14.63 5.42
C MET A 58 -8.74 -14.17 6.66
N LEU A 59 -9.38 -14.22 7.83
CA LEU A 59 -8.83 -13.80 9.13
C LEU A 59 -8.50 -15.00 10.05
N THR A 60 -7.29 -15.04 10.61
CA THR A 60 -6.90 -16.12 11.55
C THR A 60 -7.66 -15.94 12.85
N GLY A 61 -8.30 -17.00 13.36
CA GLY A 61 -9.16 -16.94 14.56
C GLY A 61 -10.60 -16.49 14.30
N LEU A 62 -10.96 -16.15 13.06
CA LEU A 62 -12.34 -15.71 12.74
C LEU A 62 -13.36 -16.83 12.93
N ALA A 63 -12.99 -18.08 12.65
CA ALA A 63 -13.88 -19.23 12.82
C ALA A 63 -14.25 -19.49 14.29
N ASP A 64 -13.36 -19.11 15.21
CA ASP A 64 -13.54 -19.30 16.65
C ASP A 64 -14.08 -18.03 17.34
N ALA A 65 -14.23 -16.93 16.59
CA ALA A 65 -14.64 -15.65 17.14
C ALA A 65 -16.16 -15.52 17.25
N GLU A 66 -16.63 -14.90 18.31
CA GLU A 66 -18.06 -14.62 18.49
C GLU A 66 -18.49 -13.46 17.60
N TRP A 67 -19.53 -13.70 16.79
CA TRP A 67 -20.18 -12.67 15.99
C TRP A 67 -21.41 -12.14 16.72
N THR A 68 -21.42 -10.84 17.04
CA THR A 68 -22.49 -10.16 17.77
C THR A 68 -23.39 -9.34 16.84
N GLU A 69 -24.53 -8.87 17.36
CA GLU A 69 -25.44 -7.95 16.64
C GLU A 69 -24.77 -6.61 16.31
N GLU A 70 -23.78 -6.17 17.09
CA GLU A 70 -23.02 -4.95 16.81
C GLU A 70 -22.22 -5.07 15.50
N HIS A 71 -21.66 -6.26 15.21
CA HIS A 71 -20.97 -6.52 13.95
C HIS A 71 -21.93 -6.48 12.76
N ASP A 72 -23.16 -6.99 12.94
CA ASP A 72 -24.20 -6.91 11.91
C ASP A 72 -24.59 -5.46 11.63
N ALA A 73 -24.80 -4.65 12.66
CA ALA A 73 -25.13 -3.24 12.50
C ALA A 73 -24.04 -2.46 11.74
N VAL A 74 -22.76 -2.71 12.03
CA VAL A 74 -21.64 -2.06 11.30
C VAL A 74 -21.61 -2.49 9.84
N LEU A 75 -21.80 -3.78 9.56
CA LEU A 75 -21.78 -4.30 8.21
C LEU A 75 -22.99 -3.79 7.40
N GLU A 76 -24.17 -3.75 7.99
CA GLU A 76 -25.39 -3.20 7.38
C GLU A 76 -25.23 -1.71 7.07
N HIS A 77 -24.68 -0.93 8.01
CA HIS A 77 -24.39 0.48 7.77
C HIS A 77 -23.40 0.66 6.61
N PHE A 78 -22.32 -0.12 6.58
CA PHE A 78 -21.38 -0.10 5.45
C PHE A 78 -22.07 -0.45 4.13
N VAL A 79 -23.00 -1.41 4.11
CA VAL A 79 -23.72 -1.84 2.90
C VAL A 79 -24.68 -0.78 2.38
N GLN A 80 -25.44 -0.16 3.29
CA GLN A 80 -26.51 0.77 2.97
C GLN A 80 -26.00 2.18 2.67
N ASP A 81 -25.06 2.70 3.46
CA ASP A 81 -24.55 4.07 3.31
C ASP A 81 -23.41 4.13 2.29
N PRO A 82 -23.61 4.76 1.12
CA PRO A 82 -22.56 4.88 0.12
C PRO A 82 -21.45 5.88 0.50
N ALA A 83 -21.64 6.66 1.57
CA ALA A 83 -20.62 7.56 2.09
C ALA A 83 -19.48 6.81 2.80
N GLU A 84 -19.73 5.59 3.27
CA GLU A 84 -18.72 4.77 3.94
C GLU A 84 -17.76 4.15 2.91
N PRO A 85 -16.47 4.56 2.89
CA PRO A 85 -15.55 4.16 1.84
C PRO A 85 -14.96 2.77 2.04
N ALA A 86 -14.91 2.30 3.30
CA ALA A 86 -14.34 1.01 3.62
C ALA A 86 -14.87 0.48 4.95
N VAL A 87 -14.80 -0.84 5.12
CA VAL A 87 -14.91 -1.52 6.42
C VAL A 87 -13.73 -2.45 6.59
N THR A 88 -13.21 -2.53 7.81
CA THR A 88 -12.12 -3.43 8.18
C THR A 88 -12.57 -4.40 9.26
N ILE A 89 -12.06 -5.63 9.16
CA ILE A 89 -12.33 -6.73 10.09
C ILE A 89 -11.00 -7.23 10.63
N PHE A 90 -10.85 -7.28 11.94
CA PHE A 90 -9.64 -7.75 12.61
C PHE A 90 -9.97 -8.35 13.99
N ILE A 91 -9.01 -9.08 14.57
CA ILE A 91 -9.13 -9.60 15.94
C ILE A 91 -8.27 -8.75 16.86
N ASP A 92 -8.94 -8.04 17.75
CA ASP A 92 -8.33 -7.33 18.86
C ASP A 92 -7.90 -8.32 19.95
N PRO A 93 -6.67 -8.24 20.48
CA PRO A 93 -6.18 -9.16 21.51
C PRO A 93 -6.99 -9.17 22.81
N ILE A 94 -7.73 -8.10 23.10
CA ILE A 94 -8.48 -7.91 24.34
C ILE A 94 -9.97 -8.09 24.09
N PHE A 95 -10.48 -7.49 23.02
CA PHE A 95 -11.91 -7.39 22.75
C PHE A 95 -12.44 -8.43 21.76
N GLY A 96 -11.57 -9.26 21.18
CA GLY A 96 -11.97 -10.25 20.20
C GLY A 96 -12.23 -9.64 18.83
N LEU A 97 -13.22 -10.17 18.09
CA LEU A 97 -13.54 -9.69 16.74
C LEU A 97 -13.99 -8.21 16.79
N LYS A 98 -13.48 -7.41 15.85
CA LYS A 98 -13.92 -6.03 15.64
C LYS A 98 -14.18 -5.77 14.17
N LEU A 99 -15.23 -4.98 13.93
CA LEU A 99 -15.56 -4.37 12.64
C LEU A 99 -15.51 -2.86 12.81
N GLU A 100 -14.70 -2.18 12.00
CA GLU A 100 -14.57 -0.72 12.02
C GLU A 100 -14.79 -0.13 10.63
N LEU A 101 -15.54 0.97 10.55
CA LEU A 101 -15.69 1.76 9.33
C LEU A 101 -14.38 2.53 9.10
N GLY A 102 -13.75 2.30 7.94
CA GLY A 102 -12.44 2.81 7.62
C GLY A 102 -11.29 1.94 8.14
N MET A 103 -10.11 2.57 8.24
CA MET A 103 -8.88 1.90 8.69
C MET A 103 -8.76 2.00 10.22
N PRO A 104 -8.31 0.93 10.89
CA PRO A 104 -8.14 0.96 12.33
C PRO A 104 -7.05 1.95 12.73
N VAL A 105 -7.29 2.67 13.83
CA VAL A 105 -6.33 3.65 14.37
C VAL A 105 -5.10 2.96 14.93
N GLN A 106 -5.27 1.74 15.44
CA GLN A 106 -4.21 0.92 16.02
C GLN A 106 -3.68 -0.10 15.00
N THR A 107 -2.37 -0.37 15.06
CA THR A 107 -1.72 -1.37 14.22
C THR A 107 -2.23 -2.77 14.55
N GLN A 108 -2.72 -3.47 13.53
CA GLN A 108 -3.25 -4.84 13.63
C GLN A 108 -2.37 -5.83 12.85
N ASN A 109 -2.02 -6.97 13.45
CA ASN A 109 -1.23 -7.98 12.75
C ASN A 109 -1.92 -8.55 11.51
N GLN A 110 -3.25 -8.52 11.48
CA GLN A 110 -4.03 -9.00 10.36
C GLN A 110 -5.31 -8.18 10.22
N ILE A 111 -5.58 -7.72 9.00
CA ILE A 111 -6.79 -6.99 8.66
C ILE A 111 -7.36 -7.60 7.38
N VAL A 112 -8.66 -7.86 7.38
CA VAL A 112 -9.44 -8.00 6.15
C VAL A 112 -10.08 -6.64 5.87
N TYR A 113 -9.96 -6.15 4.65
CA TYR A 113 -10.58 -4.90 4.25
C TYR A 113 -11.57 -5.14 3.11
N PHE A 114 -12.61 -4.31 3.09
CA PHE A 114 -13.54 -4.15 1.98
C PHE A 114 -13.60 -2.66 1.67
N ILE A 115 -13.22 -2.28 0.46
CA ILE A 115 -13.18 -0.90 -0.03
C ILE A 115 -14.22 -0.76 -1.14
N ARG A 116 -15.08 0.23 -0.96
CA ARG A 116 -16.13 0.62 -1.91
C ARG A 116 -15.50 1.36 -3.10
N GLN A 117 -15.70 0.84 -4.30
CA GLN A 117 -15.20 1.41 -5.56
C GLN A 117 -16.16 2.45 -6.16
N ALA A 118 -17.45 2.35 -5.84
CA ALA A 118 -18.48 3.27 -6.32
C ALA A 118 -19.45 3.65 -5.18
N PRO A 119 -19.89 4.93 -5.11
CA PRO A 119 -20.79 5.43 -4.07
C PRO A 119 -22.25 5.02 -4.35
N VAL A 120 -22.50 3.70 -4.40
CA VAL A 120 -23.83 3.09 -4.58
C VAL A 120 -24.07 2.04 -3.51
N PRO A 121 -25.29 1.86 -2.96
CA PRO A 121 -25.55 0.80 -1.98
C PRO A 121 -25.13 -0.59 -2.49
N ILE A 122 -24.61 -1.44 -1.61
CA ILE A 122 -24.11 -2.77 -1.99
C ILE A 122 -25.29 -3.73 -2.07
N THR A 123 -25.41 -4.43 -3.18
CA THR A 123 -26.37 -5.52 -3.36
C THR A 123 -25.63 -6.79 -3.76
N PRO A 124 -26.23 -7.99 -3.57
CA PRO A 124 -25.64 -9.25 -4.00
C PRO A 124 -25.20 -9.27 -5.48
N GLU A 125 -25.94 -8.60 -6.35
CA GLU A 125 -25.69 -8.55 -7.79
C GLU A 125 -24.53 -7.62 -8.14
N ASN A 126 -24.33 -6.55 -7.38
CA ASN A 126 -23.30 -5.54 -7.65
C ASN A 126 -22.02 -5.73 -6.82
N PHE A 127 -22.01 -6.65 -5.86
CA PHE A 127 -20.94 -6.83 -4.88
C PHE A 127 -19.55 -6.93 -5.53
N GLU A 128 -19.39 -7.79 -6.54
CA GLU A 128 -18.08 -8.05 -7.15
C GLU A 128 -17.51 -6.85 -7.91
N THR A 129 -18.37 -5.99 -8.45
CA THR A 129 -17.97 -4.78 -9.18
C THR A 129 -17.82 -3.56 -8.26
N THR A 130 -18.54 -3.54 -7.14
CA THR A 130 -18.59 -2.39 -6.22
C THR A 130 -17.61 -2.52 -5.06
N VAL A 131 -17.21 -3.73 -4.69
CA VAL A 131 -16.38 -3.98 -3.50
C VAL A 131 -15.05 -4.62 -3.89
N GLN A 132 -13.97 -3.87 -3.66
CA GLN A 132 -12.63 -4.43 -3.64
C GLN A 132 -12.34 -4.97 -2.25
N PHE A 133 -11.82 -6.18 -2.14
CA PHE A 133 -11.50 -6.79 -0.85
C PHE A 133 -10.11 -7.41 -0.86
N GLY A 134 -9.55 -7.56 0.33
CA GLY A 134 -8.26 -8.19 0.49
C GLY A 134 -7.91 -8.42 1.94
N THR A 135 -6.82 -9.15 2.15
CA THR A 135 -6.27 -9.39 3.47
C THR A 135 -4.83 -8.88 3.51
N VAL A 136 -4.51 -8.14 4.56
CA VAL A 136 -3.15 -7.71 4.86
C VAL A 136 -2.70 -8.42 6.13
N ARG A 137 -1.52 -9.06 6.09
CA ARG A 137 -0.92 -9.80 7.20
C ARG A 137 0.49 -9.30 7.48
N GLY A 138 0.82 -9.18 8.76
CA GLY A 138 2.13 -8.79 9.27
C GLY A 138 2.45 -7.31 9.00
N ALA A 139 3.75 -7.01 8.95
CA ALA A 139 4.22 -5.64 8.71
C ALA A 139 3.81 -5.15 7.29
N TYR A 140 3.03 -4.08 7.26
CA TYR A 140 2.39 -3.58 6.03
C TYR A 140 3.40 -3.04 5.01
N ILE A 141 4.46 -2.36 5.46
CA ILE A 141 5.48 -1.79 4.59
C ILE A 141 6.24 -2.89 3.81
N PRO A 142 6.76 -3.97 4.45
CA PRO A 142 7.27 -5.14 3.74
C PRO A 142 6.29 -5.76 2.77
N ALA A 143 5.02 -5.86 3.18
CA ALA A 143 3.99 -6.46 2.36
C ALA A 143 3.76 -5.65 1.08
N LEU A 144 3.66 -4.33 1.21
CA LEU A 144 3.53 -3.40 0.09
C LEU A 144 4.76 -3.45 -0.82
N LEU A 145 5.96 -3.44 -0.25
CA LEU A 145 7.21 -3.50 -1.03
C LEU A 145 7.30 -4.78 -1.86
N ARG A 146 6.93 -5.92 -1.27
CA ARG A 146 6.91 -7.22 -1.95
C ARG A 146 5.85 -7.28 -3.04
N LEU A 147 4.66 -6.76 -2.77
CA LEU A 147 3.55 -6.73 -3.73
C LEU A 147 3.90 -5.88 -4.95
N LEU A 148 4.41 -4.66 -4.72
CA LEU A 148 4.84 -3.77 -5.79
C LEU A 148 5.99 -4.39 -6.59
N SER A 149 7.03 -4.86 -5.91
CA SER A 149 8.23 -5.38 -6.59
C SER A 149 7.97 -6.72 -7.29
N GLY A 150 7.14 -7.58 -6.73
CA GLY A 150 6.92 -8.94 -7.21
C GLY A 150 5.77 -9.09 -8.21
N VAL A 151 4.75 -8.23 -8.14
CA VAL A 151 3.54 -8.35 -8.97
C VAL A 151 3.42 -7.16 -9.92
N TYR A 152 3.35 -5.94 -9.37
CA TYR A 152 3.01 -4.77 -10.19
C TYR A 152 4.16 -4.30 -11.08
N VAL A 153 5.39 -4.23 -10.56
CA VAL A 153 6.56 -3.78 -11.32
C VAL A 153 6.78 -4.61 -12.59
N PRO A 154 6.79 -5.96 -12.54
CA PRO A 154 6.87 -6.78 -13.76
C PRO A 154 5.72 -6.51 -14.73
N GLN A 155 4.48 -6.41 -14.24
CA GLN A 155 3.31 -6.16 -15.09
C GLN A 155 3.39 -4.81 -15.80
N ILE A 156 3.84 -3.76 -15.09
CA ILE A 156 4.02 -2.41 -15.65
C ILE A 156 5.10 -2.43 -16.75
N PHE A 157 6.21 -3.14 -16.54
CA PHE A 157 7.28 -3.23 -17.53
C PHE A 157 6.91 -4.09 -18.75
N MET A 158 6.06 -5.10 -18.58
CA MET A 158 5.54 -5.91 -19.70
C MET A 158 4.42 -5.21 -20.48
N ASN A 159 3.88 -4.11 -19.96
CA ASN A 159 2.79 -3.39 -20.59
C ASN A 159 3.27 -2.60 -21.81
N THR A 160 2.75 -2.97 -22.99
CA THR A 160 3.05 -2.33 -24.28
C THR A 160 1.94 -1.39 -24.77
N THR A 161 0.82 -1.29 -24.04
CA THR A 161 -0.33 -0.46 -24.46
C THR A 161 -0.12 1.03 -24.20
N TRP A 162 0.83 1.38 -23.31
CA TRP A 162 1.09 2.76 -22.96
C TRP A 162 2.05 3.44 -23.95
N PRO A 163 1.80 4.70 -24.31
CA PRO A 163 2.79 5.53 -24.98
C PRO A 163 4.09 5.61 -24.19
N GLU A 164 5.21 5.64 -24.90
CA GLU A 164 6.55 5.63 -24.31
C GLU A 164 6.78 6.74 -23.27
N SER A 165 6.35 7.96 -23.57
CA SER A 165 6.48 9.10 -22.65
C SER A 165 5.73 8.90 -21.33
N ILE A 166 4.51 8.34 -21.39
CA ILE A 166 3.68 8.06 -20.20
C ILE A 166 4.33 6.95 -19.38
N ARG A 167 4.76 5.87 -20.06
CA ARG A 167 5.46 4.77 -19.41
C ARG A 167 6.71 5.23 -18.69
N ASN A 168 7.58 6.00 -19.35
CA ASN A 168 8.84 6.43 -18.78
C ASN A 168 8.64 7.40 -17.60
N HIS A 169 7.66 8.29 -17.68
CA HIS A 169 7.27 9.15 -16.56
C HIS A 169 6.76 8.35 -15.36
N PHE A 170 5.85 7.41 -15.59
CA PHE A 170 5.30 6.56 -14.53
C PHE A 170 6.36 5.67 -13.88
N VAL A 171 7.21 5.02 -14.69
CA VAL A 171 8.34 4.19 -14.23
C VAL A 171 9.30 5.00 -13.36
N SER A 172 9.58 6.25 -13.74
CA SER A 172 10.42 7.15 -12.93
C SER A 172 9.81 7.41 -11.55
N HIS A 173 8.50 7.67 -11.48
CA HIS A 173 7.78 7.83 -10.21
C HIS A 173 7.72 6.55 -9.39
N LEU A 174 7.54 5.41 -10.05
CA LEU A 174 7.55 4.09 -9.42
C LEU A 174 8.89 3.79 -8.77
N HIS A 175 10.01 4.02 -9.46
CA HIS A 175 11.35 3.85 -8.89
C HIS A 175 11.60 4.77 -7.71
N ARG A 176 11.16 6.04 -7.78
CA ARG A 176 11.26 6.96 -6.64
C ARG A 176 10.45 6.46 -5.45
N PHE A 177 9.25 5.96 -5.70
CA PHE A 177 8.40 5.41 -4.65
C PHE A 177 8.99 4.14 -4.04
N LEU A 178 9.52 3.22 -4.85
CA LEU A 178 10.18 2.01 -4.38
C LEU A 178 11.45 2.31 -3.58
N ALA A 179 12.23 3.32 -3.99
CA ALA A 179 13.37 3.80 -3.23
C ALA A 179 12.94 4.32 -1.85
N CYS A 180 11.93 5.22 -1.80
CA CYS A 180 11.39 5.72 -0.54
C CYS A 180 10.83 4.61 0.35
N LEU A 181 10.10 3.65 -0.23
CA LEU A 181 9.52 2.53 0.51
C LEU A 181 10.59 1.57 1.06
N THR A 182 11.66 1.36 0.29
CA THR A 182 12.85 0.61 0.72
C THR A 182 13.51 1.33 1.90
N ASP A 183 13.76 2.64 1.78
CA ASP A 183 14.32 3.45 2.87
C ASP A 183 13.46 3.34 4.13
N THR A 184 12.14 3.56 4.02
CA THR A 184 11.25 3.48 5.19
C THR A 184 11.28 2.10 5.82
N ARG A 185 11.29 1.01 5.03
CA ARG A 185 11.38 -0.35 5.58
C ARG A 185 12.64 -0.52 6.41
N TYR A 186 13.80 -0.27 5.81
CA TYR A 186 15.05 -0.60 6.46
C TYR A 186 15.43 0.39 7.56
N LYS A 187 15.01 1.66 7.45
CA LYS A 187 15.12 2.62 8.56
C LYS A 187 14.38 2.16 9.81
N LEU A 188 13.22 1.51 9.67
CA LEU A 188 12.50 0.91 10.81
C LEU A 188 13.24 -0.27 11.44
N GLU A 189 14.19 -0.88 10.72
CA GLU A 189 15.06 -1.96 11.22
C GLU A 189 16.44 -1.44 11.65
N GLY A 190 16.69 -0.13 11.57
CA GLY A 190 18.01 0.45 11.88
C GLY A 190 19.08 0.16 10.83
N HIS A 191 18.68 -0.07 9.57
CA HIS A 191 19.58 -0.39 8.47
C HIS A 191 19.37 0.54 7.27
N THR A 192 20.44 0.75 6.51
CA THR A 192 20.43 1.47 5.24
C THR A 192 20.57 0.48 4.11
N VAL A 193 19.59 0.45 3.20
CA VAL A 193 19.59 -0.44 2.03
C VAL A 193 19.42 0.36 0.75
N LEU A 194 20.39 0.21 -0.15
CA LEU A 194 20.41 0.86 -1.45
C LEU A 194 19.40 0.17 -2.37
N TYR A 195 18.33 0.87 -2.74
CA TYR A 195 17.38 0.41 -3.74
C TYR A 195 18.04 0.27 -5.12
N ILE A 196 17.99 -0.92 -5.73
CA ILE A 196 18.56 -1.19 -7.05
C ILE A 196 17.43 -1.33 -8.09
N PRO A 197 17.33 -0.42 -9.08
CA PRO A 197 16.38 -0.56 -10.18
C PRO A 197 16.64 -1.83 -10.99
N ALA A 198 15.66 -2.73 -11.06
CA ALA A 198 15.79 -3.99 -11.78
C ALA A 198 15.76 -3.84 -13.32
N GLU A 199 15.24 -2.70 -13.81
CA GLU A 199 14.98 -2.44 -15.24
C GLU A 199 16.22 -2.65 -16.13
N ALA A 200 17.40 -2.25 -15.65
CA ALA A 200 18.64 -2.36 -16.42
C ALA A 200 19.43 -3.66 -16.19
N MET A 201 19.07 -4.48 -15.19
CA MET A 201 19.94 -5.57 -14.68
C MET A 201 20.24 -6.66 -15.71
N ASN A 202 19.33 -6.89 -16.65
CA ASN A 202 19.44 -7.93 -17.67
C ASN A 202 19.84 -7.38 -19.05
N MET A 203 20.14 -6.08 -19.15
CA MET A 203 20.49 -5.43 -20.40
C MET A 203 21.99 -5.24 -20.51
N ASN A 204 22.55 -5.33 -21.72
CA ASN A 204 23.95 -5.03 -21.92
C ASN A 204 24.19 -3.51 -21.72
N PRO A 205 25.21 -3.09 -20.94
CA PRO A 205 25.48 -1.67 -20.72
C PRO A 205 25.60 -0.83 -22.00
N GLU A 206 26.14 -1.40 -23.08
CA GLU A 206 26.28 -0.70 -24.36
C GLU A 206 24.93 -0.37 -25.04
N VAL A 207 23.89 -1.15 -24.74
CA VAL A 207 22.52 -0.89 -25.21
C VAL A 207 21.87 0.16 -24.34
N VAL A 208 22.00 0.05 -23.01
CA VAL A 208 21.40 0.97 -22.04
C VAL A 208 21.89 2.40 -22.23
N VAL A 209 23.18 2.61 -22.52
CA VAL A 209 23.77 3.94 -22.70
C VAL A 209 23.12 4.73 -23.86
N LYS A 210 22.46 4.05 -24.81
CA LYS A 210 21.75 4.69 -25.92
C LYS A 210 20.37 5.22 -25.49
N ASP A 211 19.79 4.65 -24.44
CA ASP A 211 18.54 5.10 -23.83
C ASP A 211 18.83 6.19 -22.79
N LYS A 212 18.68 7.45 -23.21
CA LYS A 212 18.95 8.60 -22.34
C LYS A 212 18.03 8.67 -21.13
N GLU A 213 16.78 8.22 -21.27
CA GLU A 213 15.81 8.30 -20.18
C GLU A 213 16.09 7.23 -19.13
N LEU A 214 16.46 6.02 -19.55
CA LEU A 214 16.93 4.98 -18.63
C LEU A 214 18.22 5.40 -17.92
N VAL A 215 19.20 5.96 -18.64
CA VAL A 215 20.42 6.50 -18.02
C VAL A 215 20.08 7.55 -16.95
N GLN A 216 19.17 8.49 -17.23
CA GLN A 216 18.75 9.51 -16.26
C GLN A 216 18.08 8.91 -15.01
N ARG A 217 17.29 7.83 -15.16
CA ARG A 217 16.71 7.11 -14.00
C ARG A 217 17.79 6.42 -13.16
N LEU A 218 18.80 5.85 -13.79
CA LEU A 218 19.95 5.25 -13.10
C LEU A 218 20.79 6.30 -12.37
N GLU A 219 21.00 7.48 -12.99
CA GLU A 219 21.64 8.62 -12.33
C GLU A 219 20.85 9.07 -11.10
N THR A 220 19.52 9.14 -11.20
CA THR A 220 18.64 9.48 -10.07
C THR A 220 18.82 8.50 -8.91
N SER A 221 18.95 7.21 -9.21
CA SER A 221 19.22 6.17 -8.19
C SER A 221 20.59 6.34 -7.55
N MET A 222 21.63 6.65 -8.33
CA MET A 222 22.98 6.91 -7.82
C MET A 222 23.06 8.18 -6.96
N ILE A 223 22.35 9.25 -7.34
CA ILE A 223 22.21 10.47 -6.52
C ILE A 223 21.58 10.12 -5.18
N HIS A 224 20.52 9.31 -5.21
CA HIS A 224 19.83 8.88 -4.00
C HIS A 224 20.74 8.05 -3.09
N TRP A 225 21.50 7.07 -3.63
CA TRP A 225 22.49 6.31 -2.86
C TRP A 225 23.58 7.20 -2.26
N THR A 226 24.07 8.17 -3.04
CA THR A 226 25.07 9.15 -2.58
C THR A 226 24.55 9.92 -1.38
N ARG A 227 23.28 10.31 -1.37
CA ARG A 227 22.65 10.98 -0.22
C ARG A 227 22.56 10.06 0.99
N GLN A 228 22.07 8.82 0.82
CA GLN A 228 21.98 7.85 1.91
C GLN A 228 23.35 7.60 2.57
N ILE A 229 24.39 7.39 1.76
CA ILE A 229 25.76 7.19 2.26
C ILE A 229 26.26 8.42 3.03
N LYS A 230 25.98 9.63 2.55
CA LYS A 230 26.34 10.86 3.27
C LYS A 230 25.61 10.96 4.61
N GLU A 231 24.31 10.68 4.64
CA GLU A 231 23.51 10.70 5.88
C GLU A 231 24.15 9.77 6.94
N VAL A 232 24.48 8.55 6.55
CA VAL A 232 25.14 7.57 7.43
C VAL A 232 26.51 8.08 7.87
N LEU A 233 27.36 8.55 6.96
CA LEU A 233 28.69 9.06 7.33
C LEU A 233 28.61 10.26 8.29
N SER A 234 27.69 11.21 8.06
CA SER A 234 27.52 12.41 8.89
C SER A 234 26.95 12.14 10.29
N ALA A 235 26.28 11.00 10.51
CA ALA A 235 25.72 10.67 11.82
C ALA A 235 26.79 10.55 12.94
N GLN A 236 28.06 10.38 12.57
CA GLN A 236 29.19 10.41 13.51
C GLN A 236 29.45 11.82 14.05
N GLU A 237 29.40 12.83 13.19
CA GLU A 237 29.69 14.22 13.58
C GLU A 237 28.71 14.72 14.64
N SER A 238 27.45 14.26 14.61
CA SER A 238 26.43 14.63 15.60
C SER A 238 26.64 14.03 16.99
N VAL A 239 27.22 12.82 17.09
CA VAL A 239 27.50 12.20 18.40
C VAL A 239 28.77 12.80 19.01
N GLU A 240 29.78 13.07 18.18
CA GLU A 240 31.05 13.69 18.62
C GLU A 240 30.87 15.16 19.06
N THR A 241 29.85 15.86 18.58
CA THR A 241 29.60 17.29 18.90
C THR A 241 28.66 17.56 20.08
N GLY A 242 28.19 16.52 20.79
CA GLY A 242 27.71 16.67 22.16
C GLY A 242 26.19 16.61 22.39
N GLU A 243 25.51 15.58 21.88
CA GLU A 243 24.20 15.19 22.43
C GLU A 243 24.38 14.09 23.49
N ASN A 244 23.79 14.32 24.67
CA ASN A 244 23.91 13.51 25.89
C ASN A 244 23.40 12.07 25.71
N LEU A 245 24.17 11.19 25.08
CA LEU A 245 23.91 9.75 25.12
C LEU A 245 24.54 9.17 26.39
N GLY A 246 23.77 8.36 27.11
CA GLY A 246 24.31 7.56 28.20
C GLY A 246 25.35 6.55 27.68
N PRO A 247 26.29 6.05 28.51
CA PRO A 247 27.33 5.13 28.04
C PRO A 247 26.82 3.87 27.31
N LEU A 248 25.64 3.37 27.68
CA LEU A 248 25.01 2.24 27.00
C LEU A 248 24.43 2.62 25.63
N GLU A 249 23.86 3.82 25.51
CA GLU A 249 23.33 4.35 24.26
C GLU A 249 24.46 4.63 23.27
N GLU A 250 25.62 5.07 23.76
CA GLU A 250 26.82 5.25 22.93
C GLU A 250 27.32 3.91 22.37
N ILE A 251 27.39 2.85 23.19
CA ILE A 251 27.77 1.50 22.72
C ILE A 251 26.79 0.99 21.67
N GLU A 252 25.48 1.14 21.90
CA GLU A 252 24.45 0.72 20.94
C GLU A 252 24.52 1.53 19.64
N PHE A 253 24.78 2.83 19.73
CA PHE A 253 24.99 3.69 18.56
C PHE A 253 26.17 3.21 17.71
N TRP A 254 27.35 2.99 18.31
CA TRP A 254 28.53 2.54 17.58
C TRP A 254 28.32 1.14 17.00
N HIS A 255 27.69 0.24 17.74
CA HIS A 255 27.34 -1.09 17.24
C HIS A 255 26.43 -1.02 15.99
N ASN A 256 25.35 -0.24 16.05
CA ASN A 256 24.40 -0.08 14.94
C ASN A 256 25.07 0.58 13.73
N ARG A 257 25.92 1.60 13.95
CA ARG A 257 26.72 2.23 12.90
C ARG A 257 27.65 1.24 12.20
N CYS A 258 28.45 0.47 12.96
CA CYS A 258 29.36 -0.50 12.39
C CYS A 258 28.61 -1.55 11.57
N MET A 259 27.46 -2.02 12.06
CA MET A 259 26.59 -2.92 11.31
C MET A 259 26.11 -2.28 10.01
N ASP A 260 25.68 -1.03 10.03
CA ASP A 260 25.17 -0.33 8.84
C ASP A 260 26.27 -0.06 7.80
N LEU A 261 27.43 0.47 8.22
CA LEU A 261 28.59 0.68 7.34
C LEU A 261 29.06 -0.63 6.70
N SER A 262 29.15 -1.70 7.49
CA SER A 262 29.46 -3.04 6.99
C SER A 262 28.40 -3.56 6.02
N GLY A 263 27.12 -3.29 6.31
CA GLY A 263 25.99 -3.62 5.45
C GLY A 263 26.07 -2.90 4.10
N ILE A 264 26.33 -1.60 4.11
CA ILE A 264 26.47 -0.78 2.90
C ILE A 264 27.70 -1.21 2.11
N SER A 265 28.84 -1.46 2.76
CA SER A 265 30.06 -2.00 2.13
C SER A 265 29.77 -3.26 1.30
N LYS A 266 29.03 -4.22 1.87
CA LYS A 266 28.57 -5.43 1.15
C LYS A 266 27.61 -5.11 0.01
N GLN A 267 26.79 -4.07 0.13
CA GLN A 267 25.87 -3.65 -0.93
C GLN A 267 26.58 -3.02 -2.11
N LEU A 268 27.63 -2.23 -1.87
CA LEU A 268 28.42 -1.54 -2.90
C LEU A 268 29.12 -2.51 -3.87
N VAL A 269 29.38 -3.75 -3.43
CA VAL A 269 29.96 -4.81 -4.27
C VAL A 269 28.91 -5.71 -4.94
N LYS A 270 27.61 -5.50 -4.70
CA LYS A 270 26.56 -6.27 -5.38
C LYS A 270 26.61 -6.05 -6.89
N GLN A 271 26.33 -7.13 -7.64
CA GLN A 271 26.32 -7.11 -9.10
C GLN A 271 25.47 -5.96 -9.65
N GLY A 272 24.29 -5.68 -9.07
CA GLY A 272 23.42 -4.62 -9.57
C GLY A 272 24.01 -3.21 -9.42
N VAL A 273 24.70 -2.93 -8.31
CA VAL A 273 25.41 -1.66 -8.12
C VAL A 273 26.57 -1.55 -9.12
N LYS A 274 27.38 -2.61 -9.25
CA LYS A 274 28.49 -2.66 -10.21
C LYS A 274 28.05 -2.55 -11.67
N HIS A 275 26.90 -3.12 -11.99
CA HIS A 275 26.31 -3.01 -13.32
C HIS A 275 25.91 -1.56 -13.63
N ILE A 276 25.24 -0.89 -12.69
CA ILE A 276 24.86 0.53 -12.83
C ILE A 276 26.11 1.43 -12.88
N GLU A 277 27.13 1.17 -12.06
CA GLU A 277 28.43 1.85 -12.15
C GLU A 277 29.03 1.74 -13.56
N SER A 278 28.96 0.55 -14.18
CA SER A 278 29.51 0.34 -15.53
C SER A 278 28.71 1.12 -16.58
N ILE A 279 27.39 1.11 -16.51
CA ILE A 279 26.52 1.88 -17.41
C ILE A 279 26.85 3.37 -17.31
N LEU A 280 26.87 3.90 -16.09
CA LEU A 280 27.10 5.33 -15.84
C LEU A 280 28.53 5.77 -16.16
N ARG A 281 29.50 4.85 -16.12
CA ARG A 281 30.86 5.10 -16.60
C ARG A 281 30.90 5.25 -18.11
N LEU A 282 30.20 4.37 -18.84
CA LEU A 282 30.12 4.42 -20.30
C LEU A 282 29.35 5.66 -20.79
N SER A 283 28.31 6.08 -20.06
CA SER A 283 27.57 7.32 -20.36
C SER A 283 28.30 8.60 -19.92
N LYS A 284 29.44 8.48 -19.24
CA LYS A 284 30.24 9.60 -18.69
C LYS A 284 29.43 10.47 -17.71
N SER A 285 28.64 9.84 -16.85
CA SER A 285 27.84 10.52 -15.85
C SER A 285 28.69 11.35 -14.88
N SER A 286 28.25 12.57 -14.60
CA SER A 286 28.88 13.48 -13.62
C SER A 286 28.63 13.06 -12.17
N TYR A 287 27.65 12.18 -11.92
CA TYR A 287 27.28 11.70 -10.59
C TYR A 287 28.13 10.51 -10.12
N LEU A 288 28.82 9.83 -11.05
CA LEU A 288 29.66 8.68 -10.72
C LEU A 288 30.87 9.03 -9.84
N PRO A 289 31.68 10.08 -10.11
CA PRO A 289 32.85 10.35 -9.29
C PRO A 289 32.55 10.65 -7.81
N PRO A 290 31.55 11.50 -7.46
CA PRO A 290 31.16 11.70 -6.06
C PRO A 290 30.74 10.41 -5.36
N PHE A 291 29.97 9.56 -6.04
CA PHE A 291 29.56 8.26 -5.49
C PHE A 291 30.77 7.36 -5.24
N MET A 292 31.68 7.22 -6.21
CA MET A 292 32.88 6.38 -6.07
C MET A 292 33.78 6.81 -4.91
N LYS A 293 33.92 8.13 -4.68
CA LYS A 293 34.68 8.65 -3.54
C LYS A 293 34.11 8.16 -2.21
N LEU A 294 32.79 8.27 -2.03
CA LEU A 294 32.12 7.83 -0.80
C LEU A 294 32.11 6.30 -0.66
N ALA A 295 31.92 5.58 -1.76
CA ALA A 295 31.98 4.12 -1.77
C ALA A 295 33.35 3.60 -1.34
N GLN A 296 34.43 4.24 -1.80
CA GLN A 296 35.79 3.93 -1.35
C GLN A 296 35.99 4.24 0.14
N GLN A 297 35.48 5.37 0.62
CA GLN A 297 35.53 5.73 2.03
C GLN A 297 34.85 4.67 2.92
N ILE A 298 33.63 4.26 2.59
CA ILE A 298 32.92 3.17 3.28
C ILE A 298 33.71 1.86 3.22
N GLN A 299 34.33 1.55 2.09
CA GLN A 299 35.10 0.30 1.96
C GLN A 299 36.30 0.28 2.92
N VAL A 300 36.96 1.42 3.12
CA VAL A 300 38.09 1.57 4.07
C VAL A 300 37.60 1.52 5.52
N GLU A 301 36.58 2.30 5.86
CA GLU A 301 36.00 2.34 7.23
C GLU A 301 35.42 0.98 7.62
N GLY A 302 34.63 0.36 6.74
CA GLY A 302 34.07 -0.96 6.98
C GLY A 302 35.11 -2.07 7.07
N THR A 303 36.31 -1.91 6.49
CA THR A 303 37.42 -2.88 6.65
C THR A 303 38.14 -2.70 7.98
N ARG A 304 38.34 -1.46 8.42
CA ARG A 304 38.94 -1.14 9.73
C ARG A 304 38.09 -1.65 10.90
N ASP A 305 36.77 -1.52 10.80
CA ASP A 305 35.84 -2.02 11.83
C ASP A 305 35.93 -3.55 12.02
N TRP A 306 36.20 -4.31 10.96
CA TRP A 306 36.43 -5.76 11.08
C TRP A 306 37.71 -6.10 11.84
N GLU A 307 38.79 -5.34 11.63
CA GLU A 307 40.07 -5.53 12.34
C GLU A 307 39.96 -5.18 13.82
N PHE A 308 39.14 -4.17 14.18
CA PHE A 308 38.84 -3.84 15.58
C PHE A 308 38.02 -4.94 16.27
N ARG A 309 37.08 -5.57 15.56
CA ARG A 309 36.25 -6.65 16.11
C ARG A 309 37.05 -7.91 16.43
N ASP A 310 38.09 -8.21 15.65
CA ASP A 310 39.00 -9.34 15.91
C ASP A 310 40.06 -9.02 16.98
N SER A 311 40.38 -7.74 17.21
CA SER A 311 41.39 -7.31 18.19
C SER A 311 40.83 -6.95 19.57
N GLY A 312 39.51 -6.79 19.71
CA GLY A 312 38.85 -6.56 21.00
C GLY A 312 39.14 -5.20 21.64
N GLN A 313 39.61 -4.22 20.87
CA GLN A 313 39.92 -2.87 21.35
C GLN A 313 38.93 -1.87 20.75
N TRP A 314 38.01 -1.37 21.58
CA TRP A 314 37.19 -0.21 21.24
C TRP A 314 38.01 1.08 21.41
N PRO A 315 37.86 2.07 20.52
CA PRO A 315 38.48 3.38 20.73
C PRO A 315 37.88 4.03 21.99
N GLY A 316 38.76 4.59 22.82
CA GLY A 316 38.39 5.34 24.02
C GLY A 316 38.62 6.84 23.86
#